data_AF-A0A6A4CJW7-F1
#
_entry.id   AF-A0A6A4CJW7-F1
#
_cell.length_a   1.000
_cell.length_b   1.000
_cell.length_c   1.000
_cell.angle_alpha   90.00
_cell.angle_beta   90.00
_cell.angle_gamma   90.00
#
_symmetry.space_group_name_H-M   'P 1'
#
loop_
_entity.id
_entity.type
_entity.pdbx_description
1 polymer ?
#
loop_
_entity_poly.entity_id
_entity_poly.type
_entity_poly.pdbx_seq_one_letter_code
_entity_poly.pdbx_strand_id
1 'polypeptide(L)' 'MVNLFCGIVGVAGPAFVVDIDAEKTVGHLRKAIKTDNEDIKCPPRNLKLFLAKKGDAWLTEADVT' A
#
# COMPACT_ATOMS: atom_id res chain seq x y z
N MET A 1 12.13 -7.23 -9.44
CA MET A 1 10.86 -7.58 -8.77
C MET A 1 11.04 -7.48 -7.26
N VAL A 2 10.13 -6.79 -6.59
CA VAL A 2 10.08 -6.61 -5.14
C VAL A 2 8.67 -6.91 -4.65
N ASN A 3 8.57 -7.46 -3.44
CA ASN A 3 7.30 -7.84 -2.83
C ASN A 3 7.00 -6.85 -1.70
N LEU A 4 5.89 -6.13 -1.83
CA LEU A 4 5.46 -5.15 -0.83
C LEU A 4 4.32 -5.72 0.01
N PHE A 5 4.52 -5.75 1.32
CA PHE A 5 3.45 -6.09 2.27
C PHE A 5 2.67 -4.82 2.60
N CYS A 6 1.37 -4.85 2.31
CA CYS A 6 0.47 -3.70 2.40
C CYS A 6 -0.65 -4.01 3.41
N GLY A 7 -0.95 -3.04 4.27
CA GLY A 7 -2.12 -3.08 5.16
C GLY A 7 -3.06 -1.91 4.86
N ILE A 8 -4.34 -2.06 5.19
CA ILE A 8 -5.34 -0.99 5.10
C ILE A 8 -5.45 -0.33 6.47
N VAL A 9 -5.16 0.96 6.55
CA VAL A 9 -5.25 1.76 7.78
C VAL A 9 -6.69 1.74 8.32
N GLY A 10 -6.85 1.51 9.63
CA GLY A 10 -8.15 1.50 10.30
C GLY A 10 -9.01 0.27 9.99
N VAL A 11 -8.51 -0.71 9.25
CA VAL A 11 -9.19 -1.97 8.97
C VAL A 11 -8.40 -3.11 9.60
N ALA A 12 -9.01 -3.79 10.58
CA ALA A 12 -8.44 -4.99 11.16
C ALA A 12 -8.44 -6.12 10.12
N GLY A 13 -7.27 -6.54 9.68
CA GLY A 13 -7.12 -7.58 8.67
C GLY A 13 -5.66 -7.95 8.41
N PRO A 14 -5.41 -9.08 7.72
CA PRO A 14 -4.07 -9.47 7.33
C PRO A 14 -3.50 -8.49 6.30
N ALA A 15 -2.17 -8.34 6.30
CA ALA A 15 -1.48 -7.67 5.21
C ALA A 15 -1.63 -8.49 3.92
N PHE A 16 -1.70 -7.81 2.78
CA PHE A 16 -1.68 -8.41 1.45
C PHE A 16 -0.36 -8.09 0.73
N VAL A 17 0.05 -8.97 -0.17
CA VAL A 17 1.29 -8.82 -0.94
C VAL A 17 0.97 -8.19 -2.29
N VAL A 18 1.81 -7.25 -2.71
CA VAL A 18 1.78 -6.66 -4.05
C VAL A 18 3.16 -6.80 -4.67
N ASP A 19 3.21 -7.45 -5.83
CA ASP A 19 4.44 -7.65 -6.58
C ASP A 19 4.63 -6.51 -7.59
N ILE A 20 5.81 -5.90 -7.59
CA ILE A 20 6.13 -4.81 -8.51
C ILE A 20 7.58 -4.87 -8.97
N ASP A 21 7.85 -4.44 -10.20
CA ASP A 21 9.23 -4.27 -10.65
C ASP A 21 9.88 -3.04 -9.98
N ALA A 22 11.18 -3.14 -9.66
CA ALA A 22 11.90 -2.12 -8.90
C ALA A 22 12.05 -0.80 -9.67
N GLU A 23 11.97 -0.83 -11.01
CA GLU A 23 12.04 0.36 -11.86
C GLU A 23 10.69 1.09 -11.97
N LYS A 24 9.62 0.54 -11.38
CA LYS A 24 8.28 1.12 -11.49
C LYS A 24 8.04 2.24 -10.48
N THR A 25 7.25 3.20 -10.93
CA THR A 25 6.88 4.38 -10.13
C THR A 25 5.74 4.09 -9.14
N VAL A 26 5.54 4.98 -8.17
CA VAL A 26 4.38 4.96 -7.25
C VAL A 26 3.03 4.92 -8.01
N GLY A 27 2.93 5.55 -9.18
CA GLY A 27 1.74 5.45 -10.04
C GLY A 27 1.43 4.03 -10.52
N HIS A 28 2.44 3.20 -10.75
CA HIS A 28 2.26 1.78 -11.08
C HIS A 28 1.85 0.98 -9.84
N LEU A 29 2.45 1.27 -8.67
CA LEU A 29 2.07 0.64 -7.41
C LEU A 29 0.59 0.86 -7.08
N ARG A 30 0.09 2.08 -7.23
CA ARG A 30 -1.34 2.39 -7.03
C ARG A 30 -2.27 1.59 -7.96
N LYS A 31 -1.82 1.27 -9.18
CA LYS A 31 -2.58 0.42 -10.10
C LYS A 31 -2.52 -1.04 -9.67
N ALA A 32 -1.34 -1.55 -9.33
CA ALA A 32 -1.14 -2.92 -8.88
C ALA A 32 -1.98 -3.24 -7.62
N ILE A 33 -1.94 -2.36 -6.61
CA ILE A 33 -2.77 -2.49 -5.39
C ILE A 33 -4.26 -2.68 -5.72
N LYS A 34 -4.78 -1.94 -6.71
CA LYS A 34 -6.19 -2.05 -7.10
C LYS A 34 -6.48 -3.34 -7.88
N THR A 35 -5.53 -3.81 -8.69
CA THR A 35 -5.65 -5.08 -9.40
C THR A 35 -5.67 -6.25 -8.43
N ASP A 36 -4.84 -6.21 -7.40
CA ASP A 36 -4.64 -7.33 -6.47
C ASP A 36 -5.61 -7.30 -5.27
N ASN A 37 -6.31 -6.19 -5.07
CA ASN A 37 -7.28 -6.03 -3.97
C ASN A 37 -8.57 -5.36 -4.47
N GLU A 38 -9.59 -6.19 -4.70
CA GLU A 38 -10.89 -5.73 -5.20
C GLU A 38 -11.68 -4.87 -4.21
N ASP A 39 -11.39 -4.93 -2.91
CA ASP A 39 -12.09 -4.14 -1.88
C ASP A 39 -11.82 -2.63 -2.04
N ILE A 40 -10.72 -2.28 -2.72
CA ILE A 40 -10.33 -0.91 -3.01
C ILE A 40 -11.10 -0.37 -4.23
N LYS A 41 -12.26 0.23 -3.97
CA LYS A 41 -13.16 0.73 -5.04
C LYS A 41 -12.73 2.08 -5.65
N CYS A 42 -11.93 2.88 -4.95
CA CYS A 42 -11.57 4.22 -5.44
C CYS A 42 -10.66 4.20 -6.68
N PRO A 43 -10.56 5.31 -7.44
CA PRO A 43 -9.58 5.43 -8.51
C PRO A 43 -8.14 5.33 -7.98
N PRO A 44 -7.18 4.68 -8.68
CA PRO A 44 -5.79 4.57 -8.22
C PRO A 44 -5.14 5.91 -7.86
N ARG A 45 -5.50 6.99 -8.57
CA ARG A 45 -4.99 8.35 -8.29
C ARG A 45 -5.43 8.91 -6.93
N ASN A 46 -6.49 8.37 -6.35
CA ASN A 46 -7.03 8.79 -5.05
C ASN A 46 -6.43 7.99 -3.88
N LEU A 47 -5.69 6.91 -4.14
CA LEU A 47 -5.00 6.16 -3.09
C LEU A 47 -3.90 7.00 -2.45
N LYS A 48 -3.96 7.12 -1.12
CA LYS A 48 -2.87 7.65 -0.30
C LYS A 48 -2.05 6.47 0.20
N LEU A 49 -0.75 6.47 -0.11
CA LEU A 49 0.16 5.42 0.30
C LEU A 49 1.13 5.99 1.34
N PHE A 50 1.35 5.24 2.40
CA PHE A 50 2.24 5.59 3.50
C PHE A 50 3.23 4.45 3.72
N LEU A 51 4.47 4.80 4.03
CA LEU A 51 5.48 3.79 4.33
C LEU A 51 5.31 3.32 5.78
N ALA A 52 4.74 2.12 5.96
CA ALA A 52 4.40 1.60 7.29
C ALA A 52 5.60 1.51 8.26
N LYS A 53 6.82 1.28 7.74
CA LYS A 53 8.05 1.23 8.56
C LYS A 53 9.14 2.08 7.92
N LYS A 54 9.68 3.05 8.66
CA LYS A 54 10.85 3.82 8.25
C LYS A 54 12.02 3.51 9.19
N GLY A 55 12.98 2.73 8.71
CA GLY A 55 14.03 2.17 9.55
C GLY A 55 13.44 1.18 10.55
N ASP A 56 13.50 1.51 11.84
CA ASP A 56 12.92 0.71 12.92
C ASP A 56 11.62 1.27 13.50
N ALA A 57 11.21 2.47 13.08
CA ALA A 57 9.96 3.07 13.52
C ALA A 57 8.79 2.64 12.62
N TRP A 58 7.73 2.15 13.24
CA TRP A 58 6.44 1.90 12.58
C TRP A 58 5.56 3.13 12.64
N LEU A 59 4.82 3.41 11.57
CA LEU A 59 3.76 4.41 11.58
C LEU A 59 2.60 3.92 12.43
N THR A 60 2.02 4.86 13.18
CA THR A 60 0.78 4.68 13.93
C THR A 60 -0.40 5.20 13.11
N GLU A 61 -1.63 4.83 13.48
CA GLU A 61 -2.83 5.37 12.84
C GLU A 61 -2.90 6.91 12.94
N ALA A 62 -2.38 7.50 14.02
CA ALA A 62 -2.31 8.94 14.20
C ALA A 62 -1.40 9.63 13.16
N ASP A 63 -0.41 8.93 12.61
CA ASP A 63 0.53 9.49 11.62
C ASP A 63 -0.04 9.55 10.20
N VAL A 64 -1.19 8.92 9.96
CA VAL A 64 -1.78 8.70 8.61
C VAL A 64 -3.22 9.19 8.48
N THR A 65 -3.68 9.99 9.43
CA THR A 65 -5.04 10.60 9.47
C THR A 65 -5.11 11.96 8.77
#